data_AF-A0A6G1G4E6-F1
#
_entry.id   AF-A0A6G1G4E6-F1
#
_cell.length_a   1.000
_cell.length_b   1.000
_cell.length_c   1.000
_cell.angle_alpha   90.00
_cell.angle_beta   90.00
_cell.angle_gamma   90.00
#
_symmetry.space_group_name_H-M   'P 1'
#
loop_
_entity.id
_entity.type
_entity.pdbx_description
1 polymer ?
#
loop_
_entity_poly.entity_id
_entity_poly.type
_entity_poly.pdbx_seq_one_letter_code
_entity_poly.pdbx_strand_id
1 'polypeptide(L)'
;MLVDPETLRISAMVDFECTNILSAPLTYDPPWWLLSTGPEIWVDRGSTDEFLGLYEPRMEQFLKALEWEEGELGLRRNPVGGSLLSVRMCDSWRIGRFWFDYAARKSFKVDSIYWVALHHEAADLELLHDKAARPDILPY
;
A
#
# COMPACT_ATOMS: atom_id res chain seq x y z
N MET A 1 9.82 -17.25 13.48
CA MET A 1 11.20 -16.78 13.73
C MET A 1 11.65 -17.26 15.09
N LEU A 2 12.88 -17.76 15.22
CA LEU A 2 13.48 -18.13 16.52
C LEU A 2 14.43 -17.01 16.96
N VAL A 3 14.38 -16.68 18.25
CA VAL A 3 15.20 -15.64 18.88
C VAL A 3 15.92 -16.26 20.06
N ASP A 4 17.22 -16.01 20.16
CA ASP A 4 18.02 -16.39 21.32
C ASP A 4 17.61 -15.57 22.55
N PRO A 5 17.19 -16.19 23.67
CA PRO A 5 16.60 -15.47 24.80
C PRO A 5 17.61 -14.63 25.59
N GLU A 6 18.92 -14.89 25.46
CA GLU A 6 19.97 -14.17 26.20
C GLU A 6 20.49 -12.97 25.38
N THR A 7 20.66 -13.16 24.08
CA THR A 7 21.25 -12.16 23.18
C THR A 7 20.20 -11.35 22.41
N LEU A 8 18.94 -11.79 22.41
CA LEU A 8 17.82 -11.25 21.63
C LEU A 8 18.09 -11.22 20.11
N ARG A 9 19.03 -12.04 19.63
CA ARG A 9 19.36 -12.15 18.21
C ARG A 9 18.51 -13.20 17.51
N ILE A 10 18.18 -12.93 16.26
CA ILE A 10 17.47 -13.88 15.40
C ILE A 10 18.41 -15.05 15.09
N SER A 11 18.01 -16.27 15.49
CA SER A 11 18.81 -17.49 15.29
C SER A 11 18.35 -18.30 14.07
N ALA A 12 17.06 -18.22 13.73
CA ALA A 12 16.51 -18.87 12.55
C ALA A 12 15.24 -18.18 12.03
N MET A 13 15.10 -18.15 10.70
CA MET A 13 13.82 -17.87 10.03
C MET A 13 13.14 -19.22 9.73
N VAL A 14 11.84 -19.31 9.95
CA VAL A 14 11.01 -20.49 9.70
C VAL A 14 9.82 -20.09 8.81
N ASP A 15 8.92 -21.02 8.50
CA ASP A 15 7.71 -20.81 7.69
C ASP A 15 7.99 -20.45 6.22
N PHE A 16 9.07 -21.01 5.65
CA PHE A 16 9.41 -20.78 4.25
C PHE A 16 8.39 -21.38 3.27
N GLU A 17 7.52 -22.30 3.69
CA GLU A 17 6.43 -22.83 2.85
C GLU A 17 5.44 -21.76 2.38
N CYS A 18 5.40 -20.61 3.06
CA CYS A 18 4.57 -19.46 2.68
C CYS A 18 5.34 -18.43 1.82
N THR A 19 6.62 -18.67 1.51
CA THR A 19 7.40 -17.80 0.63
C THR A 19 6.97 -18.00 -0.81
N ASN A 20 6.64 -16.93 -1.49
CA ASN A 20 6.23 -16.96 -2.90
C ASN A 20 7.18 -16.13 -3.77
N ILE A 21 7.24 -16.48 -5.05
CA ILE A 21 7.88 -15.65 -6.06
C ILE A 21 6.80 -14.68 -6.56
N LEU A 22 6.80 -13.47 -6.01
CA LEU A 22 5.95 -12.37 -6.47
C LEU A 22 6.76 -11.33 -7.22
N SER A 23 6.07 -10.54 -8.04
CA SER A 23 6.68 -9.36 -8.65
C SER A 23 7.13 -8.40 -7.54
N ALA A 24 8.36 -7.89 -7.66
CA ALA A 24 8.93 -6.95 -6.70
C ALA A 24 8.01 -5.77 -6.30
N PRO A 25 7.17 -5.20 -7.19
CA PRO A 25 6.21 -4.16 -6.80
C PRO A 25 5.28 -4.52 -5.63
N LEU A 26 4.90 -5.78 -5.46
CA LEU A 26 4.03 -6.21 -4.35
C LEU A 26 4.73 -6.18 -2.98
N THR A 27 6.05 -5.97 -2.97
CA THR A 27 6.83 -5.75 -1.74
C THR A 27 6.96 -4.27 -1.37
N TYR A 28 6.51 -3.37 -2.25
CA TYR A 28 6.66 -1.93 -2.08
C TYR A 28 5.49 -1.29 -1.34
N ASP A 29 4.56 -2.10 -0.83
CA ASP A 29 3.47 -1.64 0.01
C ASP A 29 3.87 -1.69 1.49
N PRO A 30 3.45 -0.71 2.31
CA PRO A 30 3.57 -0.85 3.75
C PRO A 30 2.81 -2.10 4.23
N PRO A 31 3.31 -2.79 5.26
CA PRO A 31 2.68 -4.02 5.74
C PRO A 31 1.28 -3.74 6.29
N TRP A 32 0.26 -4.38 5.70
CA TRP A 32 -1.12 -4.26 6.16
C TRP A 32 -1.33 -4.81 7.59
N TRP A 33 -0.47 -5.73 8.03
CA TRP A 33 -0.53 -6.41 9.33
C TRP A 33 0.01 -5.58 10.51
N LEU A 34 0.37 -4.30 10.30
CA LEU A 34 0.71 -3.39 11.41
C LEU A 34 -0.44 -3.20 12.40
N LEU A 35 -1.67 -3.49 11.96
CA LEU A 35 -2.84 -3.70 12.81
C LEU A 35 -3.23 -5.18 12.78
N SER A 36 -3.79 -5.66 13.90
CA SER A 36 -4.24 -7.06 14.03
C SER A 36 -5.41 -7.41 13.11
N THR A 37 -6.13 -6.41 12.58
CA THR A 37 -7.26 -6.57 11.67
C THR A 37 -6.96 -5.90 10.34
N GLY A 38 -7.19 -6.64 9.26
CA GLY A 38 -6.97 -6.15 7.89
C GLY A 38 -7.96 -5.03 7.51
N PRO A 39 -7.57 -4.15 6.56
CA PRO A 39 -8.39 -3.04 6.09
C PRO A 39 -9.84 -3.40 5.72
N GLU A 40 -10.09 -4.60 5.18
CA GLU A 40 -11.41 -5.06 4.76
C GLU A 40 -12.43 -5.09 5.91
N ILE A 41 -11.98 -5.41 7.13
CA ILE A 41 -12.86 -5.47 8.30
C ILE A 41 -13.29 -4.06 8.72
N TRP A 42 -12.42 -3.07 8.55
CA TRP A 42 -12.70 -1.68 8.87
C TRP A 42 -13.63 -1.04 7.84
N VAL A 43 -13.38 -1.33 6.57
CA VAL A 43 -14.24 -0.93 5.45
C VAL A 43 -15.66 -1.48 5.63
N ASP A 44 -15.81 -2.78 5.93
CA ASP A 44 -17.12 -3.41 6.15
C ASP A 44 -17.91 -2.79 7.31
N ARG A 45 -17.22 -2.21 8.30
CA ARG A 45 -17.83 -1.53 9.47
C ARG A 45 -18.13 -0.06 9.22
N GLY A 46 -17.67 0.51 8.11
CA GLY A 46 -17.73 1.95 7.86
C GLY A 46 -16.80 2.77 8.77
N SER A 47 -15.75 2.14 9.32
CA SER A 47 -14.80 2.75 10.27
C SER A 47 -13.43 3.02 9.63
N THR A 48 -13.41 3.44 8.37
CA THR A 48 -12.15 3.66 7.63
C THR A 48 -11.31 4.78 8.25
N ASP A 49 -11.94 5.87 8.71
CA ASP A 49 -11.22 6.98 9.34
C ASP A 49 -10.53 6.56 10.64
N GLU A 50 -11.18 5.66 11.41
CA GLU A 50 -10.58 5.07 12.62
C GLU A 50 -9.39 4.17 12.26
N PHE A 51 -9.53 3.37 11.19
CA PHE A 51 -8.42 2.59 10.66
C PHE A 51 -7.24 3.48 10.29
N LEU A 52 -7.46 4.56 9.53
CA LEU A 52 -6.39 5.48 9.13
C LEU A 52 -5.73 6.12 10.35
N GLY A 53 -6.52 6.61 11.31
CA GLY A 53 -6.00 7.22 12.55
C GLY A 53 -5.18 6.26 13.40
N LEU A 54 -5.41 4.94 13.32
CA LEU A 54 -4.61 3.92 14.00
C LEU A 54 -3.44 3.42 13.15
N TYR A 55 -3.62 3.29 11.84
CA TYR A 55 -2.66 2.68 10.94
C TYR A 55 -1.51 3.65 10.59
N GLU A 56 -1.84 4.89 10.23
CA GLU A 56 -0.84 5.86 9.76
C GLU A 56 0.29 6.12 10.77
N PRO A 57 0.01 6.33 12.08
CA PRO A 57 1.10 6.54 13.05
C PRO A 57 2.02 5.32 13.19
N ARG A 58 1.45 4.10 13.10
CA ARG A 58 2.23 2.85 13.16
C ARG A 58 3.05 2.64 11.89
N MET A 59 2.46 2.97 10.74
CA MET A 59 3.16 2.94 9.46
C MET A 59 4.33 3.93 9.47
N GLU A 60 4.14 5.16 9.92
CA GLU A 60 5.24 6.13 10.04
C GLU A 60 6.35 5.64 10.97
N GLN A 61 6.00 5.05 12.11
CA GLN A 61 6.99 4.47 13.02
C GLN A 61 7.77 3.33 12.35
N PHE A 62 7.07 2.44 11.63
CA PHE A 62 7.70 1.37 10.86
C PHE A 62 8.64 1.92 9.78
N LEU A 63 8.20 2.92 9.01
CA LEU A 63 9.01 3.54 7.97
C LEU A 63 10.26 4.23 8.53
N LYS A 64 10.16 4.91 9.67
CA LYS A 64 11.32 5.50 10.37
C LYS A 64 12.32 4.44 10.81
N ALA A 65 11.84 3.33 11.37
CA ALA A 65 12.71 2.20 11.74
C ALA A 65 13.36 1.57 10.51
N LEU A 66 12.61 1.40 9.42
CA LEU A 66 13.13 0.86 8.17
C LEU A 66 14.21 1.77 7.56
N GLU A 67 13.97 3.09 7.54
CA GLU A 67 14.94 4.07 7.03
C GLU A 67 16.25 4.10 7.85
N TRP A 68 16.13 3.90 9.17
CA TRP A 68 17.28 3.78 10.07
C TRP A 68 18.13 2.55 9.71
N GLU A 69 17.50 1.38 9.61
CA GLU A 69 18.18 0.13 9.25
C GLU A 69 18.79 0.18 7.84
N GLU A 70 18.09 0.78 6.87
CA GLU A 70 18.63 1.03 5.53
C GLU A 70 19.87 1.95 5.55
N GLY A 71 19.92 2.89 6.50
CA GLY A 71 21.07 3.74 6.77
C GLY A 71 22.27 2.96 7.31
N GLU A 72 22.06 2.14 8.34
CA GLU A 72 23.09 1.32 8.98
C GLU A 72 23.68 0.27 8.01
N LEU A 73 22.85 -0.32 7.15
CA LEU A 73 23.27 -1.26 6.11
C LEU A 73 23.96 -0.57 4.92
N GLY A 74 24.06 0.77 4.91
CA GLY A 74 24.69 1.53 3.84
C GLY A 74 23.92 1.52 2.51
N LEU A 75 22.65 1.08 2.51
CA LEU A 75 21.83 0.94 1.30
C LEU A 75 21.52 2.29 0.64
N ARG A 76 21.67 3.40 1.38
CA ARG A 76 21.59 4.76 0.83
C ARG A 76 22.57 5.01 -0.32
N ARG A 77 23.72 4.34 -0.34
CA ARG A 77 24.76 4.53 -1.37
C ARG A 77 24.49 3.73 -2.65
N ASN A 78 23.78 2.61 -2.55
CA ASN A 78 23.46 1.76 -3.69
C ASN A 78 22.13 1.00 -3.44
N PRO A 79 20.99 1.68 -3.57
CA PRO A 79 19.70 1.06 -3.30
C PRO A 79 19.38 0.01 -4.36
N VAL A 80 18.95 -1.17 -3.92
CA VAL A 80 18.53 -2.26 -4.81
C VAL A 80 17.29 -1.82 -5.61
N GLY A 81 17.44 -1.67 -6.93
CA GLY A 81 16.39 -1.20 -7.83
C GLY A 81 16.19 0.32 -7.85
N GLY A 82 17.16 1.11 -7.40
CA GLY A 82 17.21 2.57 -7.62
C GLY A 82 16.57 3.45 -6.54
N SER A 83 15.76 2.90 -5.62
CA SER A 83 15.23 3.63 -4.47
C SER A 83 15.14 2.75 -3.23
N LEU A 84 15.18 3.38 -2.06
CA LEU A 84 15.02 2.72 -0.77
C LEU A 84 13.60 2.16 -0.62
N LEU A 85 13.47 1.05 0.10
CA LEU A 85 12.18 0.41 0.33
C LEU A 85 11.26 1.30 1.16
N SER A 86 11.80 2.00 2.16
CA SER A 86 11.08 3.01 2.95
C SER A 86 10.41 4.08 2.06
N VAL A 87 11.16 4.61 1.10
CA VAL A 87 10.67 5.60 0.13
C VAL A 87 9.57 5.00 -0.73
N ARG A 88 9.77 3.78 -1.26
CA ARG A 88 8.76 3.11 -2.09
C ARG A 88 7.46 2.84 -1.34
N MET A 89 7.54 2.42 -0.08
CA MET A 89 6.36 2.18 0.78
C MET A 89 5.60 3.47 1.09
N CYS A 90 6.33 4.55 1.40
CA CYS A 90 5.72 5.86 1.59
C CYS A 90 5.03 6.34 0.30
N ASP A 91 5.70 6.21 -0.84
CA ASP A 91 5.13 6.56 -2.14
C ASP A 91 3.89 5.72 -2.47
N SER A 92 3.95 4.41 -2.23
CA SER A 92 2.81 3.50 -2.47
C SER A 92 1.58 3.91 -1.66
N TRP A 93 1.76 4.24 -0.38
CA TRP A 93 0.68 4.74 0.46
C TRP A 93 0.11 6.06 -0.09
N ARG A 94 0.98 7.04 -0.34
CA ARG A 94 0.58 8.40 -0.76
C ARG A 94 -0.22 8.41 -2.07
N ILE A 95 0.12 7.57 -3.03
CA ILE A 95 -0.57 7.51 -4.33
C ILE A 95 -1.74 6.51 -4.34
N GLY A 96 -2.04 5.86 -3.21
CA GLY A 96 -3.10 4.87 -3.10
C GLY A 96 -2.79 3.50 -3.75
N ARG A 97 -1.54 3.25 -4.17
CA ARG A 97 -1.14 1.95 -4.75
C ARG A 97 -1.30 0.82 -3.74
N PHE A 98 -1.05 1.09 -2.46
CA PHE A 98 -1.34 0.16 -1.37
C PHE A 98 -2.77 -0.40 -1.47
N TRP A 99 -3.78 0.46 -1.67
CA TRP A 99 -5.18 0.06 -1.74
C TRP A 99 -5.48 -0.75 -3.00
N PHE A 100 -4.88 -0.36 -4.13
CA PHE A 100 -4.99 -1.11 -5.37
C PHE A 100 -4.42 -2.53 -5.24
N ASP A 101 -3.19 -2.65 -4.75
CA ASP A 101 -2.51 -3.94 -4.57
C ASP A 101 -3.18 -4.77 -3.46
N TYR A 102 -3.76 -4.13 -2.44
CA TYR A 102 -4.57 -4.80 -1.41
C TYR A 102 -5.87 -5.37 -1.99
N ALA A 103 -6.60 -4.59 -2.79
CA ALA A 103 -7.81 -5.04 -3.48
C ALA A 103 -7.51 -6.19 -4.44
N ALA A 104 -6.40 -6.11 -5.20
CA ALA A 104 -5.98 -7.18 -6.11
C ALA A 104 -5.71 -8.52 -5.37
N ARG A 105 -5.15 -8.46 -4.15
CA ARG A 105 -4.93 -9.64 -3.30
C ARG A 105 -6.20 -10.17 -2.63
N LYS A 106 -7.22 -9.31 -2.49
CA LYS A 106 -8.49 -9.60 -1.80
C LYS A 106 -9.65 -9.44 -2.78
N SER A 107 -9.69 -10.27 -3.82
CA SER A 107 -10.65 -10.17 -4.93
C SER A 107 -12.12 -10.01 -4.51
N PHE A 108 -12.53 -10.62 -3.40
CA PHE A 108 -13.90 -10.51 -2.87
C PHE A 108 -14.25 -9.16 -2.23
N LYS A 109 -13.25 -8.30 -1.98
CA LYS A 109 -13.39 -7.00 -1.30
C LYS A 109 -13.07 -5.81 -2.21
N VAL A 110 -12.86 -6.06 -3.50
CA VAL A 110 -12.48 -5.06 -4.49
C VAL A 110 -13.48 -3.91 -4.55
N ASP A 111 -14.78 -4.20 -4.62
CA ASP A 111 -15.82 -3.17 -4.73
C ASP A 111 -15.81 -2.22 -3.52
N SER A 112 -15.83 -2.78 -2.31
CA SER A 112 -15.83 -1.98 -1.08
C SER A 112 -14.56 -1.15 -0.92
N ILE A 113 -13.39 -1.73 -1.23
CA ILE A 113 -12.11 -1.00 -1.18
C ILE A 113 -12.08 0.10 -2.26
N TYR A 114 -12.62 -0.16 -3.45
CA TYR A 114 -12.66 0.82 -4.52
C TYR A 114 -13.42 2.07 -4.08
N TRP A 115 -14.66 1.92 -3.63
CA TRP A 115 -15.51 3.06 -3.23
C TRP A 115 -14.96 3.85 -2.05
N VAL A 116 -14.26 3.18 -1.13
CA VAL A 116 -13.74 3.82 0.08
C VAL A 116 -12.37 4.48 -0.13
N ALA A 117 -11.49 3.88 -0.93
CA ALA A 117 -10.07 4.28 -0.96
C ALA A 117 -9.53 4.65 -2.35
N LEU A 118 -10.19 4.22 -3.44
CA LEU A 118 -9.73 4.48 -4.82
C LEU A 118 -10.69 5.34 -5.63
N HIS A 119 -11.93 5.51 -5.16
CA HIS A 119 -12.93 6.37 -5.77
C HIS A 119 -12.59 7.82 -5.45
N HIS A 120 -11.73 8.41 -6.27
CA HIS A 120 -11.72 9.85 -6.44
C HIS A 120 -12.93 10.19 -7.30
N GLU A 121 -13.89 10.97 -6.76
CA GLU A 121 -14.87 11.66 -7.60
C GLU A 121 -14.08 12.37 -8.70
N ALA A 122 -14.33 11.96 -9.93
CA ALA A 122 -13.65 12.52 -11.07
C ALA A 122 -14.02 14.00 -11.17
N ALA A 123 -13.15 14.86 -10.64
CA ALA A 123 -12.93 16.21 -11.15
C ALA A 123 -12.55 16.19 -12.66
N ASP A 124 -12.44 15.00 -13.28
CA ASP A 124 -12.20 14.76 -14.70
C ASP A 124 -13.44 14.39 -15.53
N LEU A 125 -14.64 14.25 -14.95
CA LEU A 125 -15.86 14.08 -15.76
C LEU A 125 -16.34 15.39 -16.40
N GLU A 126 -15.95 16.56 -15.85
CA GLU A 126 -16.20 17.85 -16.52
C GLU A 126 -15.31 18.04 -17.77
N LEU A 127 -14.11 17.43 -17.81
CA LEU A 127 -13.20 17.48 -18.96
C LEU A 127 -13.65 16.61 -20.14
N LEU A 128 -14.49 15.60 -19.89
CA LEU A 128 -15.07 14.76 -20.95
C LEU A 128 -16.38 15.33 -21.49
N HIS A 129 -17.13 16.10 -20.69
CA HIS A 129 -18.36 16.73 -21.17
C HIS A 129 -18.08 17.96 -22.05
N ASP A 130 -16.98 18.68 -21.82
CA ASP A 130 -16.61 19.88 -22.60
C ASP A 130 -16.11 19.56 -24.03
N LYS A 131 -15.78 18.30 -24.33
CA LYS A 131 -15.40 17.85 -25.69
C LYS A 131 -16.55 17.29 -26.53
N ALA A 132 -17.77 17.21 -25.99
CA ALA A 132 -18.95 16.75 -26.73
C ALA A 132 -19.69 17.86 -27.48
N ALA A 133 -19.28 19.13 -27.35
CA ALA A 133 -19.83 20.23 -28.15
C ALA A 133 -19.09 20.37 -29.49
N ARG A 134 -19.52 19.61 -30.51
CA ARG A 134 -19.33 20.00 -31.91
C ARG A 134 -20.65 19.91 -32.68
N PRO A 135 -20.85 20.82 -33.66
CA PRO A 135 -22.16 21.30 -34.06
C PRO A 135 -22.82 20.41 -35.11
N ASP A 136 -24.15 20.32 -35.00
CA ASP A 136 -25.14 20.19 -36.06
C ASP A 136 -24.69 19.49 -37.36
N ILE A 137 -24.96 18.19 -37.45
CA ILE A 137 -25.04 17.49 -38.74
C ILE A 137 -26.48 17.65 -39.25
N LEU A 138 -26.66 18.48 -40.28
CA LEU A 138 -27.92 18.65 -41.00
C LEU A 138 -28.36 17.33 -41.68
N PRO A 139 -29.67 17.01 -41.70
CA PRO A 139 -30.17 15.83 -42.39
C PRO A 139 -30.24 16.06 -43.92
N TYR A 140 -29.94 15.02 -44.69
CA TYR A 140 -30.34 14.89 -46.10
C TYR A 140 -31.74 14.26 -46.18
#